data_AF-A0AA88AU75-F1
#
_entry.id   AF-A0AA88AU75-F1
#
_cell.length_a   1.000
_cell.length_b   1.000
_cell.length_c   1.000
_cell.angle_alpha   90.00
_cell.angle_beta   90.00
_cell.angle_gamma   90.00
#
_symmetry.space_group_name_H-M   'P 1'
#
loop_
_entity.id
_entity.type
_entity.pdbx_description
1 polymer ?
#
loop_
_entity_poly.entity_id
_entity_poly.type
_entity_poly.pdbx_seq_one_letter_code
_entity_poly.pdbx_strand_id
1 'polypeptide(L)'
;MLVEGIFKFPSVAFSTVKFMCVVIYWVTNSSRVINVITCGFPPLEDREKSLKLLAAHDFFGCGLLTKEETLRLAELEKKAVQDMFVIISDVWLDNEEAMGKLTTVLDVFENEEVVPSLFVFMGNFSSHPCNLSFPSFSSLRSQFGKLGHTIAMHQRLKENSRFLFIPGPDDAGPSTTLPRCALPKYLTEELQNHIPNAIFSSNPCRIKFFSQEIVFFREDMLYRMRRSCLMPPSTEETEDSFEHLVKVMGFEFVLQLVATITHQSHLCPLPLVVQPIIWNYDHALHLYPTPHTIVLGDRSKQKAFKYTGITCFNPGSFSSDGTFVAYRPCNQEVELSAL
;
A
#
# COMPACT_ATOMS: atom_id res chain seq x y z
N MET A 1 -5.68 20.94 33.01
CA MET A 1 -4.64 19.89 33.06
C MET A 1 -4.80 18.99 31.84
N LEU A 2 -4.77 19.58 30.64
CA LEU A 2 -4.98 18.92 29.34
C LEU A 2 -4.26 19.76 28.27
N VAL A 3 -2.98 20.06 28.50
CA VAL A 3 -2.18 20.83 27.56
C VAL A 3 -0.70 20.41 27.70
N GLU A 4 -0.41 19.14 27.49
CA GLU A 4 0.94 18.70 27.11
C GLU A 4 0.78 17.86 25.84
N GLY A 5 1.32 18.35 24.73
CA GLY A 5 1.14 17.79 23.38
C GLY A 5 0.51 18.76 22.36
N ILE A 6 0.72 20.07 22.48
CA ILE A 6 0.33 21.03 21.44
C ILE A 6 1.31 20.90 20.26
N PHE A 7 0.92 20.19 19.21
CA PHE A 7 1.66 20.14 17.95
C PHE A 7 1.53 21.46 17.20
N LYS A 8 2.62 22.21 16.96
CA LYS A 8 2.58 23.28 15.93
C LYS A 8 2.15 22.66 14.60
N PHE A 9 1.54 23.46 13.71
CA PHE A 9 1.04 23.04 12.38
C PHE A 9 1.95 21.95 11.82
N PRO A 10 1.48 20.72 11.54
CA PRO A 10 2.39 19.60 11.40
C PRO A 10 3.29 19.86 10.20
N SER A 11 4.54 20.22 10.50
CA SER A 11 5.69 20.24 9.58
C SER A 11 5.87 18.88 8.90
N VAL A 12 5.19 17.85 9.41
CA VAL A 12 5.34 16.43 9.10
C VAL A 12 4.10 15.84 8.39
N ALA A 13 3.12 16.66 7.97
CA ALA A 13 1.87 16.15 7.36
C ALA A 13 1.56 16.77 6.00
N PHE A 14 0.88 16.00 5.15
CA PHE A 14 0.24 16.55 3.96
C PHE A 14 -1.14 17.11 4.32
N SER A 15 -1.23 18.44 4.37
CA SER A 15 -2.48 19.16 4.66
C SER A 15 -3.34 19.29 3.40
N THR A 16 -4.33 18.41 3.22
CA THR A 16 -5.22 18.42 2.05
C THR A 16 -6.60 19.02 2.40
N VAL A 17 -7.44 19.31 1.39
CA VAL A 17 -8.79 19.87 1.64
C VAL A 17 -9.77 18.83 2.24
N LYS A 18 -9.46 17.52 2.18
CA LYS A 18 -10.21 16.43 2.86
C LYS A 18 -9.47 15.94 4.11
N PHE A 19 -8.71 16.83 4.76
CA PHE A 19 -7.93 16.54 5.96
C PHE A 19 -8.75 16.81 7.21
N MET A 20 -9.00 15.78 8.02
CA MET A 20 -9.55 15.96 9.36
C MET A 20 -8.43 16.43 10.29
N CYS A 21 -8.62 17.56 10.95
CA CYS A 21 -7.66 18.12 11.88
C CYS A 21 -8.28 18.47 13.22
N VAL A 22 -7.45 18.48 14.24
CA VAL A 22 -7.74 19.12 15.53
C VAL A 22 -7.15 20.52 15.47
N VAL A 23 -7.98 21.54 15.73
CA VAL A 23 -7.57 22.95 15.67
C VAL A 23 -7.72 23.62 17.04
N ILE A 24 -6.70 24.36 17.44
CA ILE A 24 -6.79 25.36 18.51
C ILE A 24 -6.98 26.72 17.84
N TYR A 25 -8.05 27.41 18.21
CA TYR A 25 -8.46 28.65 17.56
C TYR A 25 -8.95 29.69 18.56
N TRP A 26 -9.04 30.94 18.11
CA TRP A 26 -9.83 31.98 18.78
C TRP A 26 -10.79 32.63 17.78
N VAL A 27 -11.87 33.22 18.30
CA VAL A 27 -12.95 33.81 17.49
C VAL A 27 -12.99 35.32 17.70
N THR A 28 -13.03 36.07 16.61
CA THR A 28 -13.41 37.48 16.62
C THR A 28 -14.92 37.61 16.46
N ASN A 29 -15.61 38.15 17.47
CA ASN A 29 -17.08 38.27 17.49
C ASN A 29 -17.65 39.08 16.31
N SER A 30 -16.86 39.92 15.65
CA SER A 30 -17.32 40.84 14.60
C SER A 30 -17.24 40.28 13.17
N SER A 31 -16.44 39.24 12.89
CA SER A 31 -16.10 38.89 11.50
C SER A 31 -16.52 37.49 11.02
N ARG A 32 -17.12 36.63 11.85
CA ARG A 32 -17.39 35.21 11.50
C ARG A 32 -16.14 34.48 10.98
N VAL A 33 -14.94 34.94 11.36
CA VAL A 33 -13.65 34.35 10.98
C VAL A 33 -13.13 33.53 12.16
N ILE A 34 -12.68 32.30 11.87
CA ILE A 34 -11.95 31.44 12.81
C ILE A 34 -10.46 31.69 12.61
N ASN A 35 -9.77 32.21 13.62
CA ASN A 35 -8.34 32.41 13.58
C ASN A 35 -7.65 31.18 14.21
N VAL A 36 -7.08 30.34 13.35
CA VAL A 36 -6.38 29.11 13.77
C VAL A 36 -4.99 29.47 14.31
N ILE A 37 -4.74 29.10 15.55
CA ILE A 37 -3.43 29.24 16.21
C ILE A 37 -2.58 28.01 15.90
N THR A 38 -3.21 26.84 15.93
CA THR A 38 -2.53 25.56 15.80
C THR A 38 -3.46 24.52 15.20
N CYS A 39 -2.91 23.65 14.37
CA CYS A 39 -3.61 22.58 13.68
C CYS A 39 -2.76 21.31 13.82
N GLY A 40 -3.37 20.15 14.05
CA GLY A 40 -2.68 18.88 14.19
C GLY A 40 -3.55 17.71 13.74
N PHE A 41 -2.94 16.52 13.69
CA PHE A 41 -3.70 15.30 13.46
C PHE A 41 -4.61 14.96 14.66
N PRO A 42 -5.77 14.31 14.43
CA PRO A 42 -6.44 13.59 15.51
C PRO A 42 -5.48 12.54 16.09
N PRO A 43 -5.48 12.30 17.42
CA PRO A 43 -4.58 11.32 18.02
C PRO A 43 -4.84 9.93 17.45
N LEU A 44 -3.77 9.19 17.14
CA LEU A 44 -3.89 7.81 16.69
C LEU A 44 -4.26 6.89 17.86
N GLU A 45 -5.30 6.07 17.68
CA GLU A 45 -5.69 5.06 18.66
C GLU A 45 -4.86 3.78 18.53
N ASP A 46 -4.43 3.22 19.65
CA ASP A 46 -3.72 1.93 19.66
C ASP A 46 -4.62 0.80 19.15
N ARG A 47 -4.10 0.00 18.20
CA ARG A 47 -4.80 -1.15 17.62
C ARG A 47 -5.43 -2.08 18.66
N GLU A 48 -4.71 -2.41 19.72
CA GLU A 48 -5.22 -3.30 20.78
C GLU A 48 -6.42 -2.71 21.53
N LYS A 49 -6.47 -1.38 21.69
CA LYS A 49 -7.61 -0.69 22.30
C LYS A 49 -8.81 -0.76 21.35
N SER A 50 -8.61 -0.48 20.07
CA SER A 50 -9.65 -0.59 19.03
C SER A 50 -10.26 -1.99 19.01
N LEU A 51 -9.42 -3.04 18.92
CA LEU A 51 -9.88 -4.42 18.86
C LEU A 51 -10.65 -4.86 20.12
N LYS A 52 -10.27 -4.38 21.31
CA LYS A 52 -11.02 -4.64 22.56
C LYS A 52 -12.42 -4.03 22.53
N LEU A 53 -12.55 -2.81 22.02
CA LEU A 53 -13.84 -2.12 21.89
C LEU A 53 -14.71 -2.75 20.79
N LEU A 54 -14.08 -3.28 19.75
CA LEU A 54 -14.72 -3.73 18.51
C LEU A 54 -14.91 -5.24 18.40
N ALA A 55 -14.61 -6.01 19.45
CA ALA A 55 -14.46 -7.47 19.43
C ALA A 55 -15.64 -8.27 18.84
N ALA A 56 -16.81 -7.67 18.63
CA ALA A 56 -17.98 -8.30 18.03
C ALA A 56 -18.12 -8.09 16.50
N HIS A 57 -17.20 -7.38 15.84
CA HIS A 57 -17.29 -7.03 14.42
C HIS A 57 -16.02 -7.40 13.65
N ASP A 58 -16.19 -7.87 12.42
CA ASP A 58 -15.09 -8.08 11.47
C ASP A 58 -14.93 -6.87 10.55
N PHE A 59 -13.84 -6.14 10.74
CA PHE A 59 -13.49 -4.96 9.94
C PHE A 59 -12.57 -5.29 8.76
N PHE A 60 -11.93 -6.46 8.78
CA PHE A 60 -10.93 -6.82 7.78
C PHE A 60 -11.55 -7.61 6.62
N GLY A 61 -12.60 -8.40 6.90
CA GLY A 61 -13.41 -9.10 5.90
C GLY A 61 -13.16 -10.61 5.80
N CYS A 62 -12.65 -11.23 6.87
CA CYS A 62 -12.36 -12.68 6.92
C CYS A 62 -13.34 -13.48 7.81
N GLY A 63 -14.43 -12.86 8.25
CA GLY A 63 -15.35 -13.41 9.24
C GLY A 63 -14.86 -13.20 10.68
N LEU A 64 -15.80 -13.37 11.61
CA LEU A 64 -15.52 -13.37 13.05
C LEU A 64 -14.82 -14.67 13.43
N LEU A 65 -13.67 -14.55 14.10
CA LEU A 65 -12.93 -15.68 14.64
C LEU A 65 -13.23 -15.84 16.11
N THR A 66 -13.38 -17.08 16.56
CA THR A 66 -13.40 -17.41 17.98
C THR A 66 -12.03 -17.13 18.61
N LYS A 67 -11.99 -17.01 19.95
CA LYS A 67 -10.74 -16.84 20.69
C LYS A 67 -9.78 -18.01 20.45
N GLU A 68 -10.31 -19.23 20.38
CA GLU A 68 -9.51 -20.44 20.13
C GLU A 68 -8.90 -20.44 18.72
N GLU A 69 -9.66 -20.05 17.70
CA GLU A 69 -9.15 -19.91 16.33
C GLU A 69 -8.08 -18.83 16.24
N THR A 70 -8.27 -17.70 16.94
CA THR A 70 -7.29 -16.60 16.94
C THR A 70 -5.98 -17.05 17.59
N LEU A 71 -6.04 -17.75 18.72
CA LEU A 71 -4.86 -18.33 19.36
C LEU A 71 -4.17 -19.36 18.46
N ARG A 72 -4.95 -20.24 17.82
CA ARG A 72 -4.43 -21.24 16.88
C ARG A 72 -3.73 -20.59 15.69
N LEU A 73 -4.30 -19.55 15.10
CA LEU A 73 -3.68 -18.81 14.00
C LEU A 73 -2.36 -18.16 14.45
N ALA A 74 -2.33 -17.55 15.63
CA ALA A 74 -1.11 -16.97 16.19
C ALA A 74 -0.01 -18.02 16.44
N GLU A 75 -0.37 -19.25 16.82
CA GLU A 75 0.60 -20.35 16.95
C GLU A 75 1.12 -20.85 15.61
N LEU A 76 0.27 -20.93 14.59
CA LEU A 76 0.67 -21.32 13.23
C LEU A 76 1.57 -20.25 12.60
N GLU A 77 1.25 -18.97 12.80
CA GLU A 77 2.06 -17.84 12.34
C GLU A 77 3.50 -17.91 12.86
N LYS A 78 3.68 -18.27 14.14
CA LYS A 78 5.02 -18.44 14.74
C LYS A 78 5.82 -19.58 14.11
N LYS A 79 5.17 -20.56 13.50
CA LYS A 79 5.82 -21.69 12.82
C LYS A 79 6.12 -21.37 11.34
N ALA A 80 5.42 -20.40 10.77
CA ALA A 80 5.52 -19.94 9.39
C ALA A 80 6.74 -19.01 9.16
N VAL A 81 7.89 -19.35 9.72
CA VAL A 81 9.11 -18.50 9.69
C VAL A 81 9.72 -18.43 8.29
N GLN A 82 9.52 -19.48 7.50
CA GLN A 82 10.04 -19.62 6.15
C GLN A 82 9.11 -19.01 5.08
N ASP A 83 7.87 -18.66 5.42
CA ASP A 83 6.95 -18.02 4.49
C ASP A 83 7.42 -16.60 4.15
N MET A 84 7.65 -16.38 2.87
CA MET A 84 8.10 -15.10 2.31
C MET A 84 7.16 -14.65 1.20
N PHE A 85 6.91 -13.33 1.13
CA PHE A 85 6.24 -12.66 0.03
C PHE A 85 7.25 -11.85 -0.78
N VAL A 86 7.26 -12.01 -2.10
CA VAL A 86 8.03 -11.14 -3.00
C VAL A 86 7.08 -10.13 -3.61
N ILE A 87 7.33 -8.84 -3.37
CA ILE A 87 6.44 -7.76 -3.73
C ILE A 87 7.15 -6.86 -4.74
N ILE A 88 6.53 -6.72 -5.91
CA ILE A 88 7.07 -6.00 -7.06
C ILE A 88 6.00 -5.02 -7.55
N SER A 89 6.37 -3.77 -7.79
CA SER A 89 5.45 -2.70 -8.18
C SER A 89 5.90 -2.03 -9.46
N ASP A 90 4.94 -1.54 -10.26
CA ASP A 90 5.18 -0.82 -11.51
C ASP A 90 5.96 -1.67 -12.53
N VAL A 91 5.38 -2.81 -12.90
CA VAL A 91 5.99 -3.88 -13.72
C VAL A 91 5.51 -3.81 -15.17
N TRP A 92 6.20 -3.03 -16.01
CA TRP A 92 5.86 -2.77 -17.40
C TRP A 92 6.19 -3.99 -18.28
N LEU A 93 5.15 -4.73 -18.66
CA LEU A 93 5.28 -5.98 -19.42
C LEU A 93 5.64 -5.74 -20.89
N ASP A 94 5.49 -4.51 -21.37
CA ASP A 94 5.89 -4.02 -22.68
C ASP A 94 7.35 -3.60 -22.76
N ASN A 95 8.06 -3.54 -21.63
CA ASN A 95 9.47 -3.20 -21.56
C ASN A 95 10.32 -4.48 -21.47
N GLU A 96 11.13 -4.75 -22.50
CA GLU A 96 11.97 -5.95 -22.57
C GLU A 96 13.06 -6.00 -21.47
N GLU A 97 13.61 -4.85 -21.09
CA GLU A 97 14.60 -4.75 -20.01
C GLU A 97 13.97 -5.12 -18.66
N ALA A 98 12.76 -4.61 -18.38
CA ALA A 98 12.01 -4.93 -17.18
C ALA A 98 11.63 -6.42 -17.14
N MET A 99 11.21 -7.01 -18.26
CA MET A 99 10.92 -8.45 -18.34
C MET A 99 12.18 -9.31 -18.18
N GLY A 100 13.33 -8.85 -18.68
CA GLY A 100 14.63 -9.50 -18.45
C GLY A 100 15.01 -9.48 -16.97
N LYS A 101 14.94 -8.32 -16.32
CA LYS A 101 15.12 -8.16 -14.87
C LYS A 101 14.18 -9.06 -14.07
N LEU A 102 12.91 -9.12 -14.46
CA LEU A 102 11.93 -9.98 -13.79
C LEU A 102 12.29 -11.46 -13.91
N THR A 103 12.78 -11.88 -15.08
CA THR A 103 13.26 -13.25 -15.27
C THR A 103 14.41 -13.55 -14.32
N THR A 104 15.39 -12.64 -14.19
CA THR A 104 16.49 -12.79 -13.21
C THR A 104 15.98 -12.93 -11.77
N VAL A 105 14.96 -12.17 -11.35
CA VAL A 105 14.37 -12.31 -10.01
C VAL A 105 13.74 -13.68 -9.82
N LEU A 106 12.98 -14.15 -10.82
CA LEU A 106 12.37 -15.49 -10.78
C LEU A 106 13.45 -16.58 -10.74
N ASP A 107 14.52 -16.46 -11.52
CA ASP A 107 15.65 -17.39 -11.52
C ASP A 107 16.31 -17.47 -10.13
N VAL A 108 16.54 -16.32 -9.48
CA VAL A 108 17.10 -16.28 -8.12
C VAL A 108 16.22 -17.07 -7.16
N PHE A 109 14.92 -16.79 -7.12
CA PHE A 109 14.02 -17.47 -6.18
C PHE A 109 13.73 -18.93 -6.52
N GLU A 110 13.76 -19.31 -7.80
CA GLU A 110 13.65 -20.72 -8.22
C GLU A 110 14.85 -21.55 -7.74
N ASN A 111 16.03 -20.92 -7.54
CA ASN A 111 17.24 -21.59 -7.07
C ASN A 111 17.45 -21.51 -5.54
N GLU A 112 16.61 -20.77 -4.82
CA GLU A 112 16.64 -20.72 -3.35
C GLU A 112 16.16 -22.01 -2.70
N GLU A 113 16.61 -22.29 -1.47
CA GLU A 113 16.20 -23.51 -0.74
C GLU A 113 14.68 -23.49 -0.48
N VAL A 114 14.17 -22.35 -0.04
CA VAL A 114 12.75 -22.10 0.19
C VAL A 114 12.25 -21.09 -0.83
N VAL A 115 11.25 -21.50 -1.63
CA VAL A 115 10.62 -20.58 -2.58
C VAL A 115 9.59 -19.68 -1.87
N PRO A 116 9.37 -18.45 -2.35
CA PRO A 116 8.36 -17.56 -1.78
C PRO A 116 6.95 -18.18 -1.83
N SER A 117 6.17 -18.02 -0.77
CA SER A 117 4.79 -18.49 -0.71
C SER A 117 3.84 -17.65 -1.59
N LEU A 118 4.22 -16.40 -1.86
CA LEU A 118 3.41 -15.44 -2.62
C LEU A 118 4.29 -14.44 -3.39
N PHE A 119 4.03 -14.27 -4.67
CA PHE A 119 4.46 -13.12 -5.45
C PHE A 119 3.29 -12.14 -5.58
N VAL A 120 3.53 -10.88 -5.26
CA VAL A 120 2.56 -9.79 -5.43
C VAL A 120 3.09 -8.85 -6.50
N PHE A 121 2.42 -8.84 -7.64
CA PHE A 121 2.66 -7.91 -8.73
C PHE A 121 1.64 -6.78 -8.65
N MET A 122 2.12 -5.58 -8.36
CA MET A 122 1.32 -4.37 -8.42
C MET A 122 1.61 -3.66 -9.74
N GLY A 123 0.57 -3.17 -10.40
CA GLY A 123 0.68 -2.40 -11.64
C GLY A 123 1.51 -1.12 -11.48
N ASN A 124 1.65 -0.28 -12.50
CA ASN A 124 1.06 -0.47 -13.82
C ASN A 124 1.77 -1.59 -14.58
N PHE A 125 1.03 -2.30 -15.42
CA PHE A 125 1.51 -3.41 -16.24
C PHE A 125 1.95 -3.00 -17.65
N SER A 126 1.87 -1.71 -17.96
CA SER A 126 2.25 -1.12 -19.24
C SER A 126 2.96 0.20 -18.96
N SER A 127 4.00 0.51 -19.74
CA SER A 127 4.72 1.79 -19.66
C SER A 127 3.87 2.98 -20.11
N HIS A 128 2.79 2.71 -20.86
CA HIS A 128 1.83 3.69 -21.33
C HIS A 128 0.44 3.50 -20.71
N PRO A 129 -0.28 4.59 -20.37
CA PRO A 129 -1.62 4.50 -19.82
C PRO A 129 -2.63 3.81 -20.74
N CYS A 130 -3.37 2.86 -20.16
CA CYS A 130 -4.46 2.17 -20.85
C CYS A 130 -5.74 3.02 -20.83
N ASN A 131 -5.94 3.85 -21.86
CA ASN A 131 -7.17 4.64 -22.06
C ASN A 131 -8.04 4.09 -23.21
N LEU A 132 -9.19 4.71 -23.47
CA LEU A 132 -10.11 4.28 -24.55
C LEU A 132 -9.48 4.35 -25.96
N SER A 133 -8.42 5.13 -26.13
CA SER A 133 -7.64 5.21 -27.37
C SER A 133 -6.42 4.29 -27.35
N PHE A 134 -6.29 3.42 -26.34
CA PHE A 134 -5.18 2.48 -26.24
C PHE A 134 -5.25 1.47 -27.39
N PRO A 135 -4.34 1.53 -28.36
CA PRO A 135 -4.46 0.74 -29.59
C PRO A 135 -4.12 -0.74 -29.38
N SER A 136 -3.71 -1.14 -28.17
CA SER A 136 -2.89 -2.33 -27.95
C SER A 136 -3.36 -3.27 -26.85
N PHE A 137 -4.66 -3.35 -26.53
CA PHE A 137 -5.15 -4.35 -25.56
C PHE A 137 -4.78 -5.79 -25.96
N SER A 138 -4.71 -6.09 -27.26
CA SER A 138 -4.23 -7.37 -27.79
C SER A 138 -2.74 -7.59 -27.48
N SER A 139 -1.90 -6.54 -27.59
CA SER A 139 -0.48 -6.64 -27.24
C SER A 139 -0.29 -6.82 -25.74
N LEU A 140 -1.01 -6.06 -24.91
CA LEU A 140 -0.96 -6.21 -23.45
C LEU A 140 -1.42 -7.61 -23.02
N ARG A 141 -2.49 -8.14 -23.62
CA ARG A 141 -2.93 -9.53 -23.44
C ARG A 141 -1.80 -10.52 -23.75
N SER A 142 -1.13 -10.35 -24.89
CA SER A 142 0.03 -11.17 -25.28
C SER A 142 1.19 -11.05 -24.29
N GLN A 143 1.43 -9.86 -23.74
CA GLN A 143 2.47 -9.62 -22.73
C GLN A 143 2.16 -10.32 -21.40
N PHE A 144 0.89 -10.32 -20.96
CA PHE A 144 0.44 -11.17 -19.84
C PHE A 144 0.66 -12.66 -20.14
N GLY A 145 0.38 -13.11 -21.38
CA GLY A 145 0.71 -14.46 -21.83
C GLY A 145 2.20 -14.78 -21.72
N LYS A 146 3.07 -13.88 -22.19
CA LYS A 146 4.54 -14.00 -22.06
C LYS A 146 4.97 -14.10 -20.60
N LEU A 147 4.45 -13.24 -19.72
CA LEU A 147 4.71 -13.32 -18.28
C LEU A 147 4.28 -14.67 -17.69
N GLY A 148 3.07 -15.13 -18.04
CA GLY A 148 2.57 -16.44 -17.62
C GLY A 148 3.49 -17.58 -18.07
N HIS A 149 3.97 -17.53 -19.31
CA HIS A 149 4.94 -18.50 -19.84
C HIS A 149 6.27 -18.45 -19.08
N THR A 150 6.84 -17.26 -18.84
CA THR A 150 8.08 -17.08 -18.07
C THR A 150 7.95 -17.68 -16.67
N ILE A 151 6.89 -17.35 -15.94
CA ILE A 151 6.63 -17.95 -14.61
C ILE A 151 6.50 -19.47 -14.74
N ALA A 152 5.80 -19.96 -15.77
CA ALA A 152 5.59 -21.39 -15.95
C ALA A 152 6.85 -22.18 -16.32
N MET A 153 7.96 -21.54 -16.72
CA MET A 153 9.26 -22.20 -16.87
C MET A 153 9.92 -22.52 -15.52
N HIS A 154 9.57 -21.78 -14.46
CA HIS A 154 10.06 -21.96 -13.09
C HIS A 154 9.12 -22.91 -12.35
N GLN A 155 9.35 -24.23 -12.46
CA GLN A 155 8.40 -25.24 -11.97
C GLN A 155 8.23 -25.17 -10.45
N ARG A 156 9.30 -24.93 -9.68
CA ARG A 156 9.21 -24.88 -8.21
C ARG A 156 8.36 -23.69 -7.78
N LEU A 157 8.56 -22.51 -8.37
CA LEU A 157 7.73 -21.33 -8.12
C LEU A 157 6.28 -21.58 -8.55
N LYS A 158 6.06 -22.14 -9.75
CA LYS A 158 4.70 -22.43 -10.24
C LYS A 158 3.90 -23.35 -9.31
N GLU A 159 4.54 -24.38 -8.76
CA GLU A 159 3.88 -25.39 -7.94
C GLU A 159 3.67 -24.94 -6.49
N ASN A 160 4.61 -24.16 -5.93
CA ASN A 160 4.65 -23.87 -4.50
C ASN A 160 4.37 -22.39 -4.15
N SER A 161 4.35 -21.49 -5.13
CA SER A 161 4.03 -20.08 -4.94
C SER A 161 2.63 -19.73 -5.46
N ARG A 162 2.01 -18.73 -4.84
CA ARG A 162 0.83 -18.05 -5.40
C ARG A 162 1.25 -16.76 -6.08
N PHE A 163 0.44 -16.31 -7.04
CA PHE A 163 0.70 -15.09 -7.81
C PHE A 163 -0.52 -14.17 -7.70
N LEU A 164 -0.35 -13.02 -7.06
CA LEU A 164 -1.37 -12.00 -6.87
C LEU A 164 -1.07 -10.79 -7.76
N PHE A 165 -2.06 -10.35 -8.52
CA PHE A 165 -1.98 -9.19 -9.39
C PHE A 165 -2.95 -8.11 -8.90
N ILE A 166 -2.42 -6.90 -8.67
CA ILE A 166 -3.16 -5.73 -8.19
C ILE A 166 -3.04 -4.61 -9.24
N PRO A 167 -4.14 -4.10 -9.79
CA PRO A 167 -4.10 -3.08 -10.84
C PRO A 167 -3.62 -1.74 -10.31
N GLY A 168 -2.78 -1.06 -11.09
CA GLY A 168 -2.35 0.31 -10.86
C GLY A 168 -3.30 1.38 -11.42
N PRO A 169 -2.94 2.66 -11.21
CA PRO A 169 -3.77 3.80 -11.62
C PRO A 169 -3.90 3.98 -13.14
N ASP A 170 -2.94 3.50 -13.94
CA ASP A 170 -2.99 3.66 -15.40
C ASP A 170 -3.32 2.34 -16.13
N ASP A 171 -3.62 1.28 -15.38
CA ASP A 171 -4.00 -0.01 -15.95
C ASP A 171 -5.41 0.00 -16.54
N ALA A 172 -5.69 -1.01 -17.37
CA ALA A 172 -6.99 -1.22 -17.98
C ALA A 172 -8.10 -1.37 -16.92
N GLY A 173 -9.16 -0.58 -17.06
CA GLY A 173 -10.31 -0.63 -16.17
C GLY A 173 -11.41 0.34 -16.59
N PRO A 174 -12.58 0.29 -15.94
CA PRO A 174 -13.73 1.13 -16.29
C PRO A 174 -13.53 2.61 -15.94
N SER A 175 -12.69 2.93 -14.94
CA SER A 175 -12.35 4.30 -14.55
C SER A 175 -11.09 4.33 -13.66
N THR A 176 -10.61 5.53 -13.36
CA THR A 176 -9.54 5.80 -12.37
C THR A 176 -10.06 5.99 -10.95
N THR A 177 -11.35 5.73 -10.70
CA THR A 177 -12.02 5.87 -9.40
C THR A 177 -11.62 4.75 -8.45
N LEU A 178 -11.45 5.05 -7.16
CA LEU A 178 -11.18 4.06 -6.11
C LEU A 178 -12.46 3.56 -5.41
N PRO A 179 -12.51 2.32 -4.90
CA PRO A 179 -11.57 1.24 -5.19
C PRO A 179 -11.69 0.77 -6.65
N ARG A 180 -10.60 0.29 -7.22
CA ARG A 180 -10.57 -0.27 -8.57
C ARG A 180 -10.86 -1.76 -8.53
N CYS A 181 -11.67 -2.23 -9.49
CA CYS A 181 -11.86 -3.67 -9.70
C CYS A 181 -10.58 -4.34 -10.22
N ALA A 182 -10.55 -5.67 -10.17
CA ALA A 182 -9.50 -6.46 -10.81
C ALA A 182 -9.40 -6.19 -12.32
N LEU A 183 -8.25 -6.57 -12.90
CA LEU A 183 -8.03 -6.47 -14.33
C LEU A 183 -9.08 -7.27 -15.13
N PRO A 184 -9.52 -6.79 -16.30
CA PRO A 184 -10.48 -7.51 -17.15
C PRO A 184 -9.99 -8.91 -17.53
N LYS A 185 -10.87 -9.92 -17.45
CA LYS A 185 -10.56 -11.32 -17.78
C LYS A 185 -9.91 -11.49 -19.16
N TYR A 186 -10.36 -10.72 -20.15
CA TYR A 186 -9.80 -10.73 -21.50
C TYR A 186 -8.26 -10.54 -21.53
N LEU A 187 -7.71 -9.73 -20.61
CA LEU A 187 -6.27 -9.49 -20.51
C LEU A 187 -5.55 -10.60 -19.75
N THR A 188 -6.21 -11.17 -18.74
CA THR A 188 -5.60 -12.09 -17.78
C THR A 188 -5.68 -13.56 -18.20
N GLU A 189 -6.61 -13.89 -19.11
CA GLU A 189 -6.86 -15.26 -19.60
C GLU A 189 -5.59 -15.94 -20.12
N GLU A 190 -4.75 -15.24 -20.88
CA GLU A 190 -3.52 -15.84 -21.42
C GLU A 190 -2.50 -16.18 -20.34
N LEU A 191 -2.38 -15.34 -19.30
CA LEU A 191 -1.55 -15.68 -18.15
C LEU A 191 -2.13 -16.88 -17.39
N GLN A 192 -3.45 -16.90 -17.18
CA GLN A 192 -4.12 -17.97 -16.44
C GLN A 192 -4.10 -19.33 -17.15
N ASN A 193 -3.96 -19.36 -18.48
CA ASN A 193 -3.71 -20.60 -19.21
C ASN A 193 -2.38 -21.27 -18.79
N HIS A 194 -1.40 -20.47 -18.37
CA HIS A 194 -0.11 -20.97 -17.87
C HIS A 194 -0.12 -21.17 -16.35
N ILE A 195 -0.74 -20.23 -15.62
CA ILE A 195 -0.80 -20.18 -14.15
C ILE A 195 -2.28 -20.13 -13.70
N PRO A 196 -2.98 -21.28 -13.64
CA PRO A 196 -4.43 -21.32 -13.38
C PRO A 196 -4.82 -20.79 -11.98
N ASN A 197 -3.88 -20.84 -11.04
CA ASN A 197 -4.08 -20.37 -9.66
C ASN A 197 -3.71 -18.88 -9.47
N ALA A 198 -3.43 -18.13 -10.55
CA ALA A 198 -3.14 -16.70 -10.47
C ALA A 198 -4.39 -15.92 -10.03
N ILE A 199 -4.21 -15.07 -9.02
CA ILE A 199 -5.24 -14.30 -8.36
C ILE A 199 -5.17 -12.86 -8.87
N PHE A 200 -6.26 -12.36 -9.45
CA PHE A 200 -6.40 -10.95 -9.84
C PHE A 200 -7.38 -10.29 -8.88
N SER A 201 -6.92 -9.26 -8.14
CA SER A 201 -7.70 -8.63 -7.08
C SER A 201 -7.93 -7.13 -7.34
N SER A 202 -8.72 -6.50 -6.47
CA SER A 202 -8.98 -5.06 -6.49
C SER A 202 -7.75 -4.25 -6.07
N ASN A 203 -7.82 -2.93 -6.24
CA ASN A 203 -6.89 -1.98 -5.64
C ASN A 203 -7.68 -0.91 -4.85
N PRO A 204 -7.50 -0.80 -3.52
CA PRO A 204 -6.59 -1.61 -2.69
C PRO A 204 -7.01 -3.08 -2.59
N CYS A 205 -6.08 -3.88 -2.06
CA CYS A 205 -6.26 -5.29 -1.74
C CYS A 205 -5.88 -5.53 -0.27
N ARG A 206 -6.51 -6.50 0.37
CA ARG A 206 -6.23 -6.90 1.75
C ARG A 206 -5.88 -8.38 1.81
N ILE A 207 -4.81 -8.72 2.52
CA ILE A 207 -4.38 -10.10 2.75
C ILE A 207 -4.33 -10.33 4.26
N LYS A 208 -4.98 -11.41 4.69
CA LYS A 208 -4.85 -11.92 6.05
C LYS A 208 -3.90 -13.11 6.04
N PHE A 209 -2.73 -12.95 6.64
CA PHE A 209 -1.76 -14.03 6.82
C PHE A 209 -1.81 -14.49 8.27
N PHE A 210 -2.53 -15.58 8.53
CA PHE A 210 -2.88 -16.01 9.90
C PHE A 210 -3.51 -14.88 10.72
N SER A 211 -2.79 -14.33 11.72
CA SER A 211 -3.28 -13.22 12.54
C SER A 211 -2.84 -11.84 12.01
N GLN A 212 -1.93 -11.80 11.03
CA GLN A 212 -1.47 -10.56 10.39
C GLN A 212 -2.47 -10.03 9.37
N GLU A 213 -2.59 -8.71 9.35
CA GLU A 213 -3.48 -7.94 8.49
C GLU A 213 -2.62 -7.02 7.63
N ILE A 214 -2.59 -7.27 6.32
CA ILE A 214 -1.71 -6.61 5.37
C ILE A 214 -2.58 -5.91 4.33
N VAL A 215 -2.36 -4.61 4.13
CA VAL A 215 -3.09 -3.79 3.14
C VAL A 215 -2.13 -3.40 2.02
N PHE A 216 -2.50 -3.70 0.78
CA PHE A 216 -1.79 -3.30 -0.42
C PHE A 216 -2.55 -2.19 -1.12
N PHE A 217 -1.86 -1.12 -1.50
CA PHE A 217 -2.46 0.00 -2.20
C PHE A 217 -1.50 0.55 -3.25
N ARG A 218 -1.87 0.41 -4.53
CA ARG A 218 -1.07 0.89 -5.66
C ARG A 218 -1.61 2.21 -6.18
N GLU A 219 -0.98 3.31 -5.82
CA GLU A 219 -1.35 4.65 -6.30
C GLU A 219 -0.13 5.57 -6.16
N ASP A 220 0.02 6.55 -7.06
CA ASP A 220 1.08 7.56 -6.94
C ASP A 220 0.66 8.64 -5.92
N MET A 221 0.36 8.18 -4.70
CA MET A 221 -0.27 8.95 -3.64
C MET A 221 0.66 10.05 -3.14
N LEU A 222 1.96 9.81 -3.10
CA LEU A 222 2.93 10.82 -2.68
C LEU A 222 2.87 12.04 -3.59
N TYR A 223 2.85 11.81 -4.90
CA TYR A 223 2.74 12.86 -5.89
C TYR A 223 1.42 13.62 -5.77
N ARG A 224 0.29 12.91 -5.65
CA ARG A 224 -1.04 13.53 -5.53
C ARG A 224 -1.18 14.34 -4.25
N MET A 225 -0.69 13.82 -3.12
CA MET A 225 -0.70 14.53 -1.85
C MET A 225 0.12 15.82 -1.94
N ARG A 226 1.36 15.75 -2.43
CA ARG A 226 2.23 16.94 -2.57
C ARG A 226 1.58 18.04 -3.41
N ARG A 227 0.89 17.69 -4.50
CA ARG A 227 0.19 18.66 -5.35
C ARG A 227 -1.09 19.24 -4.74
N SER A 228 -1.66 18.55 -3.77
CA SER A 228 -2.92 18.92 -3.12
C SER A 228 -2.72 19.56 -1.74
N CYS A 229 -1.46 19.75 -1.34
CA CYS A 229 -1.14 20.34 -0.06
C CYS A 229 -1.42 21.85 -0.04
N LEU A 230 -2.13 22.28 1.00
CA LEU A 230 -2.36 23.69 1.29
C LEU A 230 -1.06 24.36 1.71
N MET A 231 -0.28 23.67 2.54
CA MET A 231 1.07 24.07 2.89
C MET A 231 2.00 22.89 2.68
N PRO A 232 3.09 23.06 1.90
CA PRO A 232 4.10 22.03 1.81
C PRO A 232 4.68 21.80 3.22
N PRO A 233 4.95 20.55 3.60
CA PRO A 233 5.64 20.27 4.85
C PRO A 233 6.99 21.00 4.85
N SER A 234 7.35 21.59 6.00
CA SER A 234 8.60 22.36 6.11
C SER A 234 9.80 21.43 5.90
N THR A 235 10.90 21.98 5.39
CA THR A 235 12.20 21.29 5.31
C THR A 235 13.09 21.57 6.51
N GLU A 236 12.62 22.41 7.44
CA GLU A 236 13.36 22.89 8.61
C GLU A 236 12.96 22.10 9.87
N GLU A 237 13.97 21.82 10.71
CA GLU A 237 13.85 21.14 12.00
C GLU A 237 13.01 21.98 12.98
N THR A 238 12.02 21.37 13.64
CA THR A 238 11.19 22.03 14.65
C THR A 238 11.21 21.23 15.95
N GLU A 239 11.52 21.88 17.07
CA GLU A 239 11.77 21.35 18.44
C GLU A 239 10.64 20.52 19.12
N ASP A 240 9.63 20.05 18.38
CA ASP A 240 8.47 19.33 18.95
C ASP A 240 8.77 17.84 19.18
N SER A 241 8.30 17.28 20.30
CA SER A 241 8.50 15.90 20.78
C SER A 241 8.07 14.74 19.85
N PHE A 242 7.42 15.03 18.71
CA PHE A 242 7.26 14.07 17.59
C PHE A 242 8.58 13.87 16.80
N GLU A 243 9.60 14.66 17.11
CA GLU A 243 10.91 14.71 16.46
C GLU A 243 11.73 13.44 16.59
N HIS A 244 11.55 12.57 17.58
CA HIS A 244 12.51 11.46 17.71
C HIS A 244 12.45 10.50 16.51
N LEU A 245 11.28 10.35 15.87
CA LEU A 245 11.15 9.57 14.64
C LEU A 245 11.64 10.34 13.39
N VAL A 246 11.38 11.65 13.34
CA VAL A 246 11.73 12.51 12.19
C VAL A 246 13.22 12.89 12.18
N LYS A 247 13.83 13.10 13.35
CA LYS A 247 15.27 13.35 13.57
C LYS A 247 16.14 12.14 13.23
N VAL A 248 15.65 10.93 13.45
CA VAL A 248 16.41 9.69 13.19
C VAL A 248 16.27 9.24 11.73
N MET A 249 15.13 9.51 11.08
CA MET A 249 14.84 9.00 9.72
C MET A 249 15.00 10.03 8.59
N GLY A 250 15.25 11.31 8.93
CA GLY A 250 15.30 12.40 7.95
C GLY A 250 13.89 12.87 7.54
N PHE A 251 13.79 14.10 7.02
CA PHE A 251 12.57 14.65 6.43
C PHE A 251 12.22 13.90 5.15
N GLU A 252 11.52 12.77 5.30
CA GLU A 252 11.19 11.91 4.18
C GLU A 252 9.69 11.99 3.86
N PHE A 253 9.38 12.44 2.64
CA PHE A 253 8.01 12.61 2.16
C PHE A 253 7.16 11.33 2.29
N VAL A 254 7.75 10.14 2.17
CA VAL A 254 7.04 8.86 2.31
C VAL A 254 6.57 8.62 3.76
N LEU A 255 7.38 9.00 4.75
CA LEU A 255 7.00 8.93 6.17
C LEU A 255 5.82 9.86 6.46
N GLN A 256 5.83 11.06 5.89
CA GLN A 256 4.74 12.04 6.01
C GLN A 256 3.45 11.54 5.37
N LEU A 257 3.55 10.85 4.22
CA LEU A 257 2.42 10.16 3.58
C LEU A 257 1.82 9.12 4.52
N VAL A 258 2.65 8.22 5.07
CA VAL A 258 2.18 7.17 5.99
C VAL A 258 1.57 7.76 7.25
N ALA A 259 2.21 8.76 7.84
CA ALA A 259 1.67 9.47 8.99
C ALA A 259 0.27 10.03 8.67
N THR A 260 0.12 10.66 7.51
CA THR A 260 -1.14 11.24 7.04
C THR A 260 -2.22 10.18 6.87
N ILE A 261 -2.01 9.13 6.08
CA ILE A 261 -3.05 8.11 5.84
C ILE A 261 -3.43 7.35 7.12
N THR A 262 -2.47 7.15 8.04
CA THR A 262 -2.69 6.44 9.30
C THR A 262 -3.54 7.29 10.25
N HIS A 263 -3.16 8.56 10.45
CA HIS A 263 -3.92 9.47 11.32
C HIS A 263 -5.29 9.81 10.76
N GLN A 264 -5.43 9.85 9.43
CA GLN A 264 -6.73 9.99 8.77
C GLN A 264 -7.53 8.68 8.72
N SER A 265 -6.95 7.56 9.14
CA SER A 265 -7.55 6.21 9.06
C SER A 265 -8.12 5.88 7.68
N HIS A 266 -7.49 6.37 6.61
CA HIS A 266 -8.00 6.29 5.25
C HIS A 266 -6.84 6.33 4.25
N LEU A 267 -6.80 5.40 3.29
CA LEU A 267 -5.73 5.28 2.28
C LEU A 267 -5.63 6.49 1.34
N CYS A 268 -6.77 7.14 1.08
CA CYS A 268 -6.86 8.29 0.17
C CYS A 268 -7.58 9.50 0.82
N PRO A 269 -6.94 10.23 1.76
CA PRO A 269 -7.47 11.44 2.37
C PRO A 269 -7.30 12.64 1.43
N LEU A 270 -7.84 12.52 0.22
CA LEU A 270 -7.82 13.55 -0.82
C LEU A 270 -9.25 13.96 -1.19
N PRO A 271 -9.47 15.21 -1.62
CA PRO A 271 -10.75 15.64 -2.15
C PRO A 271 -11.17 14.79 -3.36
N LEU A 272 -12.48 14.56 -3.52
CA LEU A 272 -13.03 13.79 -4.64
C LEU A 272 -12.69 14.39 -6.01
N VAL A 273 -12.43 15.70 -6.09
CA VAL A 273 -11.98 16.38 -7.31
C VAL A 273 -10.55 16.01 -7.71
N VAL A 274 -9.72 15.55 -6.77
CA VAL A 274 -8.34 15.09 -7.00
C VAL A 274 -8.30 13.58 -7.24
N GLN A 275 -9.00 12.83 -6.39
CA GLN A 275 -9.11 11.37 -6.50
C GLN A 275 -10.57 10.96 -6.25
N PRO A 276 -11.31 10.66 -7.33
CA PRO A 276 -12.67 10.15 -7.21
C PRO A 276 -12.70 8.82 -6.43
N ILE A 277 -13.71 8.69 -5.57
CA ILE A 277 -14.01 7.49 -4.79
C ILE A 277 -15.47 7.12 -5.05
N ILE A 278 -15.73 5.83 -5.31
CA ILE A 278 -17.08 5.29 -5.42
C ILE A 278 -17.71 5.38 -4.03
N TRP A 279 -18.71 6.24 -3.86
CA TRP A 279 -19.26 6.58 -2.54
C TRP A 279 -19.69 5.36 -1.73
N ASN A 280 -20.31 4.38 -2.38
CA ASN A 280 -20.76 3.14 -1.72
C ASN A 280 -19.61 2.26 -1.20
N TYR A 281 -18.38 2.49 -1.66
CA TYR A 281 -17.19 1.69 -1.33
C TYR A 281 -16.08 2.50 -0.66
N ASP A 282 -16.35 3.71 -0.14
CA ASP A 282 -15.36 4.50 0.61
C ASP A 282 -14.79 3.71 1.81
N HIS A 283 -15.63 2.90 2.46
CA HIS A 283 -15.24 1.99 3.56
C HIS A 283 -14.12 0.99 3.20
N ALA A 284 -13.98 0.63 1.92
CA ALA A 284 -12.92 -0.27 1.47
C ALA A 284 -11.53 0.38 1.55
N LEU A 285 -11.46 1.71 1.64
CA LEU A 285 -10.23 2.49 1.76
C LEU A 285 -9.85 2.78 3.22
N HIS A 286 -10.68 2.37 4.18
CA HIS A 286 -10.44 2.65 5.60
C HIS A 286 -9.28 1.82 6.14
N LEU A 287 -8.55 2.41 7.09
CA LEU A 287 -7.44 1.81 7.83
C LEU A 287 -7.79 1.67 9.32
N TYR A 288 -9.07 1.49 9.64
CA TYR A 288 -9.54 1.32 11.02
C TYR A 288 -10.25 -0.03 11.19
N PRO A 289 -9.84 -0.85 12.18
CA PRO A 289 -8.62 -0.73 12.98
C PRO A 289 -7.35 -0.71 12.12
N THR A 290 -6.27 -0.16 12.66
CA THR A 290 -5.00 -0.09 11.93
C THR A 290 -4.48 -1.49 11.60
N PRO A 291 -4.07 -1.75 10.35
CA PRO A 291 -3.49 -3.04 9.98
C PRO A 291 -2.09 -3.21 10.60
N HIS A 292 -1.54 -4.42 10.52
CA HIS A 292 -0.15 -4.67 10.91
C HIS A 292 0.84 -4.15 9.88
N THR A 293 0.45 -4.19 8.60
CA THR A 293 1.34 -3.80 7.50
C THR A 293 0.60 -3.04 6.41
N ILE A 294 1.20 -1.95 5.93
CA ILE A 294 0.73 -1.17 4.79
C ILE A 294 1.81 -1.17 3.71
N VAL A 295 1.47 -1.72 2.55
CA VAL A 295 2.32 -1.76 1.36
C VAL A 295 1.80 -0.71 0.38
N LEU A 296 2.60 0.33 0.16
CA LEU A 296 2.27 1.43 -0.74
C LEU A 296 3.04 1.25 -2.05
N GLY A 297 2.36 0.87 -3.14
CA GLY A 297 2.96 0.90 -4.47
C GLY A 297 2.98 2.32 -5.01
N ASP A 298 4.09 3.03 -4.83
CA ASP A 298 4.27 4.41 -5.30
C ASP A 298 5.57 4.49 -6.11
N ARG A 299 5.59 5.33 -7.16
CA ARG A 299 6.78 5.51 -8.02
C ARG A 299 7.97 6.19 -7.32
N SER A 300 7.81 6.65 -6.09
CA SER A 300 8.91 7.14 -5.26
C SER A 300 9.92 6.04 -4.94
N LYS A 301 11.07 6.46 -4.40
CA LYS A 301 12.15 5.54 -4.02
C LYS A 301 11.65 4.47 -3.03
N GLN A 302 12.21 3.27 -3.17
CA GLN A 302 11.97 2.17 -2.26
C GLN A 302 12.35 2.55 -0.82
N LYS A 303 11.50 2.22 0.14
CA LYS A 303 11.72 2.52 1.56
C LYS A 303 10.90 1.61 2.45
N ALA A 304 11.43 1.26 3.62
CA ALA A 304 10.72 0.61 4.71
C ALA A 304 10.93 1.35 6.03
N PHE A 305 9.89 1.40 6.86
CA PHE A 305 9.95 1.97 8.20
C PHE A 305 8.80 1.44 9.07
N LYS A 306 8.93 1.60 10.39
CA LYS A 306 7.85 1.33 11.33
C LYS A 306 7.29 2.64 11.84
N TYR A 307 5.97 2.80 11.73
CA TYR A 307 5.26 3.97 12.21
C TYR A 307 4.23 3.56 13.25
N THR A 308 4.43 3.97 14.51
CA THR A 308 3.50 3.68 15.62
C THR A 308 3.09 2.20 15.70
N GLY A 309 4.04 1.27 15.49
CA GLY A 309 3.80 -0.18 15.51
C GLY A 309 3.31 -0.79 14.18
N ILE A 310 3.01 0.01 13.17
CA ILE A 310 2.62 -0.44 11.82
C ILE A 310 3.88 -0.54 10.96
N THR A 311 4.06 -1.67 10.30
CA THR A 311 5.13 -1.86 9.31
C THR A 311 4.69 -1.26 7.98
N CYS A 312 5.40 -0.26 7.47
CA CYS A 312 5.04 0.43 6.23
C CYS A 312 6.22 0.42 5.26
N PHE A 313 5.95 0.10 4.00
CA PHE A 313 6.99 0.15 2.97
C PHE A 313 6.44 0.40 1.58
N ASN A 314 7.31 0.97 0.74
CA ASN A 314 7.13 1.13 -0.68
C ASN A 314 8.17 0.28 -1.43
N PRO A 315 7.77 -0.64 -2.33
CA PRO A 315 8.70 -1.40 -3.15
C PRO A 315 9.48 -0.57 -4.19
N GLY A 316 9.01 0.63 -4.54
CA GLY A 316 9.58 1.43 -5.63
C GLY A 316 9.06 1.02 -7.02
N SER A 317 9.68 1.55 -8.07
CA SER A 317 9.34 1.22 -9.46
C SER A 317 10.31 0.17 -10.00
N PHE A 318 9.82 -1.07 -10.17
CA PHE A 318 10.65 -2.17 -10.67
C PHE A 318 11.16 -1.92 -12.09
N SER A 319 10.30 -1.39 -12.98
CA SER A 319 10.69 -1.15 -14.37
C SER A 319 11.74 -0.06 -14.51
N SER A 320 11.74 0.93 -13.62
CA SER A 320 12.71 2.03 -13.64
C SER A 320 14.01 1.65 -12.93
N ASP A 321 13.90 1.13 -11.70
CA ASP A 321 15.02 1.00 -10.77
C ASP A 321 15.43 -0.45 -10.49
N GLY A 322 14.67 -1.45 -10.99
CA GLY A 322 14.91 -2.86 -10.69
C GLY A 322 14.64 -3.24 -9.23
N THR A 323 13.91 -2.41 -8.47
CA THR A 323 13.69 -2.59 -7.04
C THR A 323 12.50 -3.49 -6.72
N PHE A 324 12.65 -4.36 -5.73
CA PHE A 324 11.60 -5.24 -5.22
C PHE A 324 11.82 -5.54 -3.73
N VAL A 325 10.80 -6.06 -3.06
CA VAL A 325 10.84 -6.33 -1.61
C VAL A 325 10.62 -7.80 -1.33
N ALA A 326 11.46 -8.39 -0.49
CA ALA A 326 11.17 -9.64 0.19
C ALA A 326 10.61 -9.33 1.59
N TYR A 327 9.40 -9.81 1.86
CA TYR A 327 8.67 -9.53 3.10
C TYR A 327 8.34 -10.84 3.83
N ARG A 328 8.73 -10.94 5.11
CA ARG A 328 8.39 -12.07 5.98
C ARG A 328 7.24 -11.67 6.90
N PRO A 329 5.99 -12.11 6.64
CA PRO A 329 4.84 -11.68 7.42
C PRO A 329 4.86 -12.14 8.89
N CYS A 330 5.51 -13.25 9.21
CA CYS A 330 5.56 -13.80 10.58
C CYS A 330 6.23 -12.86 11.59
N ASN A 331 7.29 -12.16 11.20
CA ASN A 331 8.05 -11.22 12.03
C ASN A 331 7.96 -9.77 11.51
N GLN A 332 7.23 -9.56 10.41
CA GLN A 332 7.09 -8.29 9.70
C GLN A 332 8.43 -7.70 9.25
N GLU A 333 9.39 -8.56 8.90
CA GLU A 333 10.69 -8.15 8.40
C GLU A 333 10.60 -7.80 6.92
N VAL A 334 11.22 -6.68 6.55
CA VAL A 334 11.20 -6.12 5.22
C VAL A 334 12.63 -6.02 4.70
N GLU A 335 12.95 -6.81 3.69
CA GLU A 335 14.24 -6.81 3.00
C GLU A 335 14.07 -6.07 1.67
N LEU A 336 14.76 -4.93 1.55
CA LEU A 336 14.77 -4.10 0.34
C LEU A 336 15.84 -4.62 -0.62
N SER A 337 15.45 -4.96 -1.84
CA SER A 337 16.33 -5.53 -2.86
C SER A 337 16.27 -4.74 -4.16
N ALA A 338 17.37 -4.76 -4.91
CA ALA A 338 17.51 -4.21 -6.25
C ALA A 338 18.43 -5.12 -7.07
N LEU A 339 18.22 -5.16 -8.39
CA LEU A 339 19.03 -5.94 -9.34
C LEU A 339 20.24 -5.16 -9.87
#